data_AF-A0A9D8RPV5-F1
#
_entry.id   AF-A0A9D8RPV5-F1
#
_cell.length_a   1.000
_cell.length_b   1.000
_cell.length_c   1.000
_cell.angle_alpha   90.00
_cell.angle_beta   90.00
_cell.angle_gamma   90.00
#
_symmetry.space_group_name_H-M   'P 1'
#
loop_
_entity.id
_entity.type
_entity.pdbx_description
1 polymer ?
#
loop_
_entity_poly.entity_id
_entity_poly.type
_entity_poly.pdbx_seq_one_letter_code
_entity_poly.pdbx_strand_id
1 'polypeptide(L)'
;MKKGFTLIELLAVVLIMGILTAVALPQYRKSVERARVAEALQMLPAIFDARDRLITEKNLVWGTTSLLGKPSWASQITFPKLDVTFKGKAGSSGHQWETDNCTYGLFTMGKTVSATLAKGAYKGTSLYYSGSTVSCCGATGVCDALNLPPNALCSRLVTVTPVRDGITLSKWEAVGSLDGVKEFDASFQRP
;
A
#
# COMPACT_ATOMS: atom_id res chain seq x y z
N MET A 1 -21.19 -22.30 -54.29
CA MET A 1 -21.94 -22.87 -53.16
C MET A 1 -21.25 -22.45 -51.87
N LYS A 2 -21.89 -21.64 -51.02
CA LYS A 2 -21.31 -21.22 -49.73
C LYS A 2 -21.52 -22.36 -48.74
N LYS A 3 -20.46 -23.03 -48.29
CA LYS A 3 -20.51 -23.98 -47.16
C LYS A 3 -20.87 -23.17 -45.91
N GLY A 4 -22.08 -23.37 -45.40
CA GLY A 4 -22.51 -22.80 -44.13
C GLY A 4 -21.89 -23.56 -42.97
N PHE A 5 -21.48 -22.84 -41.93
CA PHE A 5 -21.03 -23.40 -40.65
C PHE A 5 -22.17 -24.21 -40.03
N THR A 6 -21.87 -25.40 -39.50
CA THR A 6 -22.89 -26.22 -38.84
C THR A 6 -23.13 -25.74 -37.41
N LEU A 7 -24.38 -25.81 -36.93
CA LEU A 7 -24.71 -25.48 -35.54
C LEU A 7 -23.94 -26.34 -34.54
N ILE A 8 -23.65 -27.60 -34.90
CA ILE A 8 -22.90 -28.52 -34.05
C ILE A 8 -21.42 -28.14 -33.93
N GLU A 9 -20.79 -27.62 -34.99
CA GLU A 9 -19.43 -27.08 -34.92
C GLU A 9 -19.34 -25.92 -33.93
N LEU A 10 -20.30 -25.00 -33.99
CA LEU A 10 -20.30 -23.86 -33.06
C LEU A 10 -20.52 -24.30 -31.61
N LEU A 11 -21.39 -25.28 -31.35
CA LEU A 11 -21.63 -25.77 -30.01
C LEU A 11 -20.40 -26.46 -29.40
N ALA A 12 -19.68 -27.28 -30.17
CA ALA A 12 -18.46 -27.92 -29.68
C ALA A 12 -17.35 -26.90 -29.37
N VAL A 13 -17.21 -25.85 -30.19
CA VAL A 13 -16.22 -24.78 -29.96
C VAL A 13 -16.54 -24.00 -28.68
N VAL A 14 -17.80 -23.61 -28.48
CA VAL A 14 -18.22 -22.88 -27.27
C VAL A 14 -18.03 -23.74 -26.02
N LEU A 15 -18.32 -25.05 -26.10
CA LEU A 15 -18.08 -25.98 -25.01
C LEU A 15 -16.61 -26.02 -24.59
N ILE A 16 -15.69 -26.16 -25.56
CA ILE A 16 -14.24 -26.21 -25.30
C ILE A 16 -13.76 -24.86 -24.74
N MET A 17 -14.22 -23.73 -25.30
CA MET A 17 -13.88 -22.40 -24.76
C MET A 17 -14.39 -22.20 -23.33
N GLY A 18 -15.55 -22.77 -22.97
CA GLY A 18 -16.07 -22.76 -21.61
C GLY A 18 -15.14 -23.44 -20.60
N ILE A 19 -14.58 -24.61 -20.96
CA ILE A 19 -13.67 -25.35 -20.08
C ILE A 19 -12.33 -24.60 -19.91
N LEU A 20 -11.76 -24.10 -21.01
CA LEU A 20 -10.49 -23.37 -20.96
C LEU A 20 -10.59 -22.09 -20.12
N THR A 21 -11.68 -21.34 -20.27
CA THR A 21 -11.89 -20.09 -19.52
C THR A 21 -12.07 -20.33 -18.03
N ALA A 22 -12.72 -21.43 -17.63
CA ALA A 22 -12.92 -21.79 -16.22
C ALA A 22 -11.59 -21.96 -15.46
N VAL A 23 -10.57 -22.56 -16.10
CA VAL A 23 -9.25 -22.77 -15.49
C VAL A 23 -8.34 -21.55 -15.65
N ALA A 24 -8.41 -20.85 -16.78
CA ALA A 24 -7.52 -19.74 -17.09
C ALA A 24 -7.83 -18.45 -16.30
N LEU A 25 -9.11 -18.14 -16.07
CA LEU A 25 -9.53 -16.89 -15.43
C LEU A 25 -8.97 -16.67 -14.01
N PRO A 26 -9.01 -17.63 -13.07
CA PRO A 26 -8.47 -17.42 -11.73
C PRO A 26 -6.95 -17.19 -11.74
N GLN A 27 -6.22 -17.86 -12.66
CA GLN A 27 -4.78 -17.66 -12.82
C GLN A 27 -4.46 -16.27 -13.37
N TYR A 28 -5.22 -15.83 -14.39
CA TYR A 28 -5.08 -14.49 -14.96
C TYR A 28 -5.31 -13.40 -13.90
N ARG A 29 -6.36 -13.53 -13.08
CA ARG A 29 -6.62 -12.58 -11.98
C ARG A 29 -5.45 -12.49 -11.00
N LYS A 30 -4.88 -13.62 -10.57
CA LYS A 30 -3.70 -13.63 -9.68
C LYS A 30 -2.49 -12.93 -10.30
N SER A 31 -2.25 -13.12 -11.59
CA SER A 31 -1.15 -12.47 -12.30
C SER A 31 -1.32 -10.94 -12.34
N VAL A 32 -2.54 -10.47 -12.61
CA VAL A 32 -2.85 -9.04 -12.62
C VAL A 32 -2.68 -8.42 -11.22
N GLU A 33 -3.10 -9.12 -10.16
CA GLU A 33 -2.90 -8.61 -8.80
C GLU A 33 -1.42 -8.54 -8.42
N ARG A 34 -0.60 -9.52 -8.79
CA ARG A 34 0.86 -9.47 -8.58
C ARG A 34 1.51 -8.32 -9.35
N ALA A 35 1.05 -8.05 -10.57
CA ALA A 35 1.55 -6.93 -11.36
C ALA A 35 1.27 -5.57 -10.69
N ARG A 36 0.08 -5.38 -10.09
CA ARG A 36 -0.24 -4.16 -9.33
C ARG A 36 0.64 -3.98 -8.10
N VAL A 37 0.94 -5.06 -7.39
CA VAL A 37 1.86 -5.01 -6.24
C VAL A 37 3.28 -4.69 -6.71
N ALA A 38 3.74 -5.32 -7.79
CA ALA A 38 5.06 -5.04 -8.36
C ALA A 38 5.23 -3.57 -8.79
N GLU A 39 4.19 -2.97 -9.38
CA GLU A 39 4.15 -1.54 -9.72
C GLU A 39 4.37 -0.68 -8.46
N ALA A 40 3.64 -0.97 -7.37
CA ALA A 40 3.80 -0.25 -6.11
C ALA A 40 5.22 -0.41 -5.53
N LEU A 41 5.77 -1.63 -5.55
CA LEU A 41 7.13 -1.92 -5.07
C LEU A 41 8.22 -1.22 -5.87
N GLN A 42 8.01 -1.00 -7.17
CA GLN A 42 8.94 -0.28 -8.02
C GLN A 42 8.89 1.23 -7.76
N MET A 43 7.70 1.78 -7.49
CA MET A 43 7.52 3.21 -7.26
C MET A 43 7.94 3.68 -5.86
N LEU A 44 7.80 2.82 -4.84
CA LEU A 44 8.10 3.16 -3.44
C LEU A 44 9.56 3.68 -3.24
N PRO A 45 10.61 3.02 -3.74
CA PRO A 45 11.99 3.50 -3.60
C PRO A 45 12.20 4.86 -4.27
N ALA A 46 11.66 5.06 -5.47
CA ALA A 46 11.79 6.33 -6.19
C ALA A 46 11.19 7.50 -5.40
N ILE A 47 10.02 7.28 -4.78
CA ILE A 47 9.36 8.29 -3.94
C ILE A 47 10.16 8.55 -2.66
N PHE A 48 10.69 7.49 -2.03
CA PHE A 48 11.51 7.61 -0.82
C PHE A 48 12.77 8.43 -1.08
N ASP A 49 13.51 8.12 -2.14
CA ASP A 49 14.75 8.81 -2.49
C ASP A 49 14.49 10.27 -2.83
N ALA A 50 13.43 10.56 -3.60
CA ALA A 50 13.07 11.95 -3.92
C ALA A 50 12.66 12.75 -2.68
N ARG A 51 11.92 12.13 -1.76
CA ARG A 51 11.58 12.74 -0.46
C ARG A 51 12.84 13.04 0.35
N ASP A 52 13.75 12.08 0.46
CA ASP A 52 14.95 12.20 1.28
C ASP A 52 15.97 13.20 0.70
N ARG A 53 16.06 13.31 -0.63
CA ARG A 53 16.78 14.40 -1.30
C ARG A 53 16.23 15.77 -0.92
N LEU A 54 14.92 15.94 -0.97
CA LEU A 54 14.28 17.23 -0.64
C LEU A 54 14.42 17.57 0.86
N ILE A 55 14.33 16.57 1.73
CA ILE A 55 14.61 16.73 3.18
C ILE A 55 16.03 17.23 3.39
N THR A 56 17.01 16.66 2.67
CA THR A 56 18.42 17.06 2.74
C THR A 56 18.63 18.47 2.19
N GLU A 57 18.02 18.81 1.05
CA GLU A 57 18.08 20.16 0.46
C GLU A 57 17.55 21.24 1.42
N LYS A 58 16.47 20.94 2.13
CA LYS A 58 15.84 21.86 3.09
C LYS A 58 16.49 21.80 4.49
N ASN A 59 17.56 21.03 4.67
CA ASN A 59 18.23 20.80 5.95
C ASN A 59 17.25 20.38 7.07
N LEU A 60 16.29 19.51 6.72
CA LEU A 60 15.29 19.00 7.65
C LEU A 60 15.78 17.70 8.28
N VAL A 61 15.53 17.55 9.59
CA VAL A 61 15.97 16.37 10.34
C VAL A 61 14.77 15.67 10.95
N TRP A 62 14.80 14.35 10.90
CA TRP A 62 13.83 13.51 11.59
C TRP A 62 14.07 13.56 13.10
N GLY A 63 13.05 13.93 13.87
CA GLY A 63 13.10 13.91 15.34
C GLY A 63 13.06 12.49 15.91
N THR A 64 13.37 12.36 17.21
CA THR A 64 13.40 11.08 17.94
C THR A 64 12.00 10.53 18.27
N THR A 65 10.93 11.35 18.19
CA THR A 65 9.53 10.97 18.49
C THR A 65 8.70 10.55 17.28
N SER A 66 9.26 10.51 16.07
CA SER A 66 8.49 10.24 14.85
C SER A 66 8.41 8.74 14.53
N LEU A 67 7.95 7.90 15.47
CA LEU A 67 7.59 6.51 15.13
C LEU A 67 6.18 6.44 14.52
N LEU A 68 5.28 7.36 14.90
CA LEU A 68 3.88 7.36 14.46
C LEU A 68 3.34 8.77 14.10
N GLY A 69 4.13 9.83 14.28
CA GLY A 69 3.71 11.22 14.02
C GLY A 69 4.41 11.83 12.80
N LYS A 70 3.67 12.62 12.01
CA LYS A 70 4.26 13.46 10.95
C LYS A 70 5.16 14.52 11.60
N PRO A 71 6.36 14.80 11.07
CA PRO A 71 7.18 15.88 11.59
C PRO A 71 6.48 17.23 11.42
N SER A 72 6.78 18.20 12.28
CA SER A 72 6.20 19.57 12.20
C SER A 72 6.49 20.25 10.87
N TRP A 73 7.63 19.94 10.26
CA TRP A 73 8.03 20.40 8.93
C TRP A 73 7.40 19.61 7.78
N ALA A 74 6.58 18.59 8.03
CA ALA A 74 6.04 17.73 6.97
C ALA A 74 5.32 18.53 5.86
N SER A 75 4.64 19.62 6.21
CA SER A 75 3.95 20.52 5.27
C SER A 75 4.89 21.14 4.22
N GLN A 76 6.19 21.22 4.49
CA GLN A 76 7.19 21.73 3.56
C GLN A 76 7.49 20.72 2.43
N ILE A 77 7.21 19.44 2.67
CA ILE A 77 7.48 18.31 1.78
C ILE A 77 6.16 17.72 1.28
N THR A 78 5.80 18.03 0.04
CA THR A 78 4.58 17.55 -0.60
C THR A 78 4.90 16.92 -1.96
N PHE A 79 4.09 15.96 -2.42
CA PHE A 79 4.29 15.27 -3.70
C PHE A 79 4.58 16.22 -4.88
N PRO A 80 3.87 17.35 -5.05
CA PRO A 80 4.17 18.29 -6.14
C PRO A 80 5.57 18.93 -6.09
N LYS A 81 6.27 18.86 -4.96
CA LYS A 81 7.63 19.38 -4.79
C LYS A 81 8.71 18.31 -4.95
N LEU A 82 8.32 17.03 -5.06
CA LEU A 82 9.27 15.95 -5.31
C LEU A 82 9.54 15.85 -6.82
N ASP A 83 10.77 15.54 -7.17
CA ASP A 83 11.19 15.24 -8.55
C ASP A 83 10.83 13.80 -8.94
N VAL A 84 9.53 13.48 -8.89
CA VAL A 84 8.97 12.20 -9.34
C VAL A 84 7.70 12.47 -10.14
N THR A 85 7.64 11.97 -11.37
CA THR A 85 6.47 12.12 -12.23
C THR A 85 5.88 10.76 -12.53
N PHE A 86 4.61 10.57 -12.15
CA PHE A 86 3.84 9.37 -12.47
C PHE A 86 2.35 9.69 -12.55
N LYS A 87 1.60 8.85 -13.26
CA LYS A 87 0.17 9.04 -13.52
C LYS A 87 -0.59 9.12 -12.20
N GLY A 88 -1.36 10.18 -12.00
CA GLY A 88 -2.23 10.32 -10.83
C GLY A 88 -2.50 11.77 -10.49
N LYS A 89 -3.01 11.99 -9.27
CA LYS A 89 -3.30 13.32 -8.73
C LYS A 89 -2.85 13.41 -7.28
N ALA A 90 -2.50 14.61 -6.83
CA ALA A 90 -2.28 14.83 -5.41
C ALA A 90 -3.62 14.67 -4.64
N GLY A 91 -3.57 13.96 -3.52
CA GLY A 91 -4.67 13.90 -2.55
C GLY A 91 -4.80 15.23 -1.80
N SER A 92 -5.87 15.39 -1.03
CA SER A 92 -6.26 16.67 -0.40
C SER A 92 -5.18 17.30 0.51
N SER A 93 -4.27 16.50 1.06
CA SER A 93 -3.20 16.97 1.95
C SER A 93 -1.87 17.26 1.24
N GLY A 94 -1.73 17.00 -0.06
CA GLY A 94 -0.46 17.10 -0.79
C GLY A 94 0.61 16.08 -0.38
N HIS A 95 0.43 15.37 0.74
CA HIS A 95 1.29 14.27 1.21
C HIS A 95 0.85 12.90 0.72
N GLN A 96 -0.22 12.87 -0.07
CA GLN A 96 -0.75 11.67 -0.72
C GLN A 96 -0.77 11.87 -2.22
N TRP A 97 -0.51 10.79 -2.96
CA TRP A 97 -0.66 10.76 -4.41
C TRP A 97 -1.53 9.57 -4.79
N GLU A 98 -2.63 9.84 -5.47
CA GLU A 98 -3.63 8.86 -5.83
C GLU A 98 -3.47 8.48 -7.29
N THR A 99 -3.35 7.18 -7.53
CA THR A 99 -3.33 6.59 -8.88
C THR A 99 -4.52 5.65 -9.03
N ASP A 100 -4.70 5.09 -10.23
CA ASP A 100 -5.77 4.13 -10.48
C ASP A 100 -5.62 2.84 -9.66
N ASN A 101 -4.39 2.45 -9.33
CA ASN A 101 -4.07 1.16 -8.71
C ASN A 101 -3.68 1.29 -7.24
N CYS A 102 -3.00 2.39 -6.85
CA CYS A 102 -2.45 2.60 -5.52
C CYS A 102 -2.56 4.06 -5.05
N THR A 103 -2.63 4.24 -3.73
CA THR A 103 -2.47 5.54 -3.07
C THR A 103 -1.14 5.56 -2.33
N TYR A 104 -0.25 6.48 -2.72
CA TYR A 104 1.05 6.66 -2.11
C TYR A 104 1.01 7.71 -1.00
N GLY A 105 1.83 7.55 0.03
CA GLY A 105 1.93 8.46 1.18
C GLY A 105 3.37 8.71 1.60
N LEU A 106 3.70 9.97 1.89
CA LEU A 106 5.08 10.39 2.26
C LEU A 106 5.43 10.19 3.74
N PHE A 107 4.43 10.29 4.63
CA PHE A 107 4.60 10.33 6.09
C PHE A 107 3.51 9.52 6.80
N THR A 108 3.58 8.20 6.65
CA THR A 108 2.54 7.30 7.17
C THR A 108 2.97 6.64 8.47
N MET A 109 4.17 6.06 8.52
CA MET A 109 4.74 5.44 9.72
C MET A 109 6.22 5.77 9.83
N GLY A 110 6.53 6.75 10.67
CA GLY A 110 7.87 7.29 10.86
C GLY A 110 8.57 7.68 9.56
N LYS A 111 9.80 7.18 9.35
CA LYS A 111 10.60 7.49 8.16
C LYS A 111 10.17 6.75 6.90
N THR A 112 9.10 5.96 6.94
CA THR A 112 8.68 5.15 5.78
C THR A 112 7.80 5.94 4.80
N VAL A 113 7.87 5.57 3.53
CA VAL A 113 6.84 5.90 2.53
C VAL A 113 5.91 4.71 2.40
N SER A 114 4.63 4.95 2.10
CA SER A 114 3.62 3.90 2.00
C SER A 114 2.95 3.86 0.62
N ALA A 115 2.51 2.67 0.21
CA ALA A 115 1.63 2.47 -0.94
C ALA A 115 0.46 1.58 -0.53
N THR A 116 -0.75 2.10 -0.58
CA THR A 116 -1.97 1.37 -0.28
C THR A 116 -2.65 0.94 -1.58
N LEU A 117 -2.90 -0.35 -1.74
CA LEU A 117 -3.56 -0.89 -2.92
C LEU A 117 -5.04 -0.45 -2.96
N ALA A 118 -5.44 0.23 -4.03
CA ALA A 118 -6.77 0.82 -4.18
C ALA A 118 -7.77 -0.13 -4.86
N LYS A 119 -7.29 -1.14 -5.58
CA LYS A 119 -8.10 -2.09 -6.36
C LYS A 119 -7.65 -3.53 -6.18
N GLY A 120 -8.55 -4.45 -6.51
CA GLY A 120 -8.25 -5.88 -6.60
C GLY A 120 -8.44 -6.67 -5.31
N ALA A 121 -7.97 -7.91 -5.33
CA ALA A 121 -8.10 -8.85 -4.22
C ALA A 121 -7.35 -8.39 -2.96
N TYR A 122 -6.32 -7.56 -3.13
CA TYR A 122 -5.49 -7.04 -2.03
C TYR A 122 -5.84 -5.59 -1.67
N LYS A 123 -7.00 -5.08 -2.08
CA LYS A 123 -7.45 -3.71 -1.76
C LYS A 123 -7.38 -3.45 -0.24
N GLY A 124 -6.83 -2.29 0.14
CA GLY A 124 -6.65 -1.89 1.53
C GLY A 124 -5.34 -2.37 2.17
N THR A 125 -4.54 -3.18 1.46
CA THR A 125 -3.20 -3.56 1.90
C THR A 125 -2.25 -2.39 1.68
N SER A 126 -1.52 -2.02 2.72
CA SER A 126 -0.49 -0.97 2.72
C SER A 126 0.89 -1.58 2.79
N LEU A 127 1.72 -1.24 1.81
CA LEU A 127 3.14 -1.57 1.76
C LEU A 127 3.92 -0.37 2.30
N TYR A 128 4.96 -0.61 3.08
CA TYR A 128 5.81 0.42 3.67
C TYR A 128 7.25 0.17 3.31
N TYR A 129 7.93 1.21 2.81
CA TYR A 129 9.34 1.15 2.46
C TYR A 129 10.15 2.06 3.38
N SER A 130 11.18 1.50 4.01
CA SER A 130 12.05 2.16 4.99
C SER A 130 13.36 2.69 4.41
N GLY A 131 13.57 2.58 3.09
CA GLY A 131 14.85 2.86 2.44
C GLY A 131 15.73 1.63 2.24
N SER A 132 15.43 0.52 2.91
CA SER A 132 16.18 -0.74 2.77
C SER A 132 15.29 -1.98 2.77
N THR A 133 14.16 -1.93 3.48
CA THR A 133 13.24 -3.05 3.61
C THR A 133 11.82 -2.62 3.24
N VAL A 134 11.08 -3.58 2.68
CA VAL A 134 9.64 -3.46 2.46
C VAL A 134 8.92 -4.28 3.53
N SER A 135 7.91 -3.69 4.14
CA SER A 135 7.01 -4.35 5.09
C SER A 135 5.56 -4.19 4.65
N CYS A 136 4.69 -5.10 5.07
CA CYS A 136 3.30 -5.14 4.64
C CYS A 136 2.34 -5.06 5.83
N CYS A 137 1.23 -4.32 5.65
CA CYS A 137 0.04 -4.37 6.48
C CYS A 137 -1.19 -4.66 5.63
N GLY A 138 -1.96 -5.68 5.98
CA GLY A 138 -3.21 -6.01 5.29
C GLY A 138 -4.05 -6.97 6.10
N ALA A 139 -5.09 -7.50 5.47
CA ALA A 139 -5.88 -8.59 6.05
C ALA A 139 -5.00 -9.83 6.30
N THR A 140 -5.49 -10.74 7.15
CA THR A 140 -4.79 -11.96 7.53
C THR A 140 -4.37 -12.77 6.29
N GLY A 141 -3.11 -13.21 6.27
CA GLY A 141 -2.54 -14.01 5.17
C GLY A 141 -2.21 -13.24 3.89
N VAL A 142 -2.54 -11.95 3.78
CA VAL A 142 -2.18 -11.16 2.58
C VAL A 142 -0.68 -10.93 2.50
N CYS A 143 -0.04 -10.55 3.60
CA CYS A 143 1.41 -10.32 3.61
C CYS A 143 2.20 -11.61 3.35
N ASP A 144 1.70 -12.75 3.83
CA ASP A 144 2.27 -14.07 3.53
C ASP A 144 2.09 -14.43 2.04
N ALA A 145 0.91 -14.14 1.47
CA ALA A 145 0.65 -14.34 0.04
C ALA A 145 1.51 -13.47 -0.87
N LEU A 146 1.97 -12.31 -0.37
CA LEU A 146 2.91 -11.42 -1.04
C LEU A 146 4.38 -11.73 -0.74
N ASN A 147 4.65 -12.69 0.15
CA ASN A 147 6.00 -13.01 0.64
C ASN A 147 6.74 -11.79 1.18
N LEU A 148 6.03 -10.95 1.94
CA LEU A 148 6.58 -9.74 2.55
C LEU A 148 6.49 -9.86 4.07
N PRO A 149 7.52 -9.39 4.81
CA PRO A 149 7.48 -9.43 6.27
C PRO A 149 6.32 -8.55 6.77
N PRO A 150 5.48 -9.06 7.69
CA PRO A 150 4.44 -8.25 8.31
C PRO A 150 5.07 -7.15 9.15
N ASN A 151 4.55 -5.93 9.06
CA ASN A 151 5.01 -4.87 9.94
C ASN A 151 4.39 -5.05 11.34
N ALA A 152 5.21 -5.00 12.40
CA ALA A 152 4.74 -5.15 13.78
C ALA A 152 3.71 -4.07 14.18
N LEU A 153 3.71 -2.92 13.49
CA LEU A 153 2.77 -1.82 13.70
C LEU A 153 1.41 -2.04 13.02
N CYS A 154 1.24 -3.12 12.24
CA CYS A 154 -0.03 -3.42 11.54
C CYS A 154 -1.13 -3.92 12.47
N SER A 155 -0.79 -4.51 13.62
CA SER A 155 -1.73 -5.19 14.53
C SER A 155 -2.76 -4.26 15.19
N ARG A 156 -2.63 -2.94 15.04
CA ARG A 156 -3.65 -1.93 15.43
C ARG A 156 -4.61 -1.52 14.31
N LEU A 157 -4.40 -1.97 13.07
CA LEU A 157 -5.31 -1.74 11.92
C LEU A 157 -6.27 -2.91 11.65
N VAL A 158 -6.06 -4.06 12.30
CA VAL A 158 -6.80 -5.31 12.03
C VAL A 158 -8.17 -5.36 12.74
N THR A 159 -8.38 -4.57 13.80
CA THR A 159 -9.65 -4.58 14.57
C THR A 159 -10.73 -3.65 13.99
N VAL A 160 -10.80 -3.50 12.67
CA VAL A 160 -11.99 -2.93 12.03
C VAL A 160 -12.26 -3.65 10.70
N THR A 161 -12.91 -4.81 10.78
CA THR A 161 -13.64 -5.37 9.64
C THR A 161 -15.07 -5.65 10.06
N PRO A 162 -16.05 -5.08 9.35
CA PRO A 162 -17.09 -5.95 8.84
C PRO A 162 -17.21 -5.81 7.31
N VAL A 163 -17.12 -6.92 6.59
CA VAL A 163 -17.58 -6.99 5.19
C VAL A 163 -18.94 -7.68 5.17
N ARG A 164 -19.98 -6.89 4.87
CA ARG A 164 -21.12 -7.21 4.02
C ARG A 164 -21.96 -5.93 3.99
N ASP A 165 -22.11 -5.34 2.81
CA ASP A 165 -22.90 -4.13 2.55
C ASP A 165 -22.32 -2.78 3.02
N GLY A 166 -21.21 -2.37 2.38
CA GLY A 166 -20.74 -0.98 2.37
C GLY A 166 -19.99 -0.51 3.62
N ILE A 167 -18.82 0.11 3.41
CA ILE A 167 -18.12 0.92 4.43
C ILE A 167 -17.64 2.20 3.75
N THR A 168 -18.24 3.32 4.09
CA THR A 168 -17.70 4.64 3.79
C THR A 168 -16.57 4.94 4.77
N LEU A 169 -15.32 4.90 4.30
CA LEU A 169 -14.15 5.33 5.07
C LEU A 169 -13.98 6.85 4.95
N SER A 170 -14.78 7.62 5.69
CA SER A 170 -14.67 9.08 5.70
C SER A 170 -13.87 9.66 6.88
N LYS A 171 -13.31 8.83 7.78
CA LYS A 171 -12.57 9.37 8.93
C LYS A 171 -11.40 8.49 9.34
N TRP A 172 -10.21 9.07 9.26
CA TRP A 172 -8.99 8.56 9.89
C TRP A 172 -9.00 9.04 11.35
N GLU A 173 -9.23 8.14 12.30
CA GLU A 173 -9.06 8.47 13.72
C GLU A 173 -7.70 7.97 14.20
N ALA A 174 -6.90 8.89 14.73
CA ALA A 174 -5.66 8.58 15.43
C ALA A 174 -6.02 7.93 16.79
N VAL A 175 -5.66 6.67 16.99
CA VAL A 175 -5.79 6.01 18.30
C VAL A 175 -4.53 6.31 19.11
N GLY A 176 -4.74 6.90 20.28
CA GLY A 176 -3.74 7.52 21.14
C GLY A 176 -2.59 6.65 21.64
N SER A 177 -1.66 7.40 22.24
CA SER A 177 -0.52 7.11 23.11
C SER A 177 -0.25 5.66 23.50
N LEU A 178 1.04 5.30 23.45
CA LEU A 178 1.61 4.06 23.95
C LEU A 178 1.79 4.12 25.49
N ASP A 179 0.72 4.20 26.27
CA ASP A 179 0.80 4.05 27.73
C ASP A 179 0.58 2.59 28.13
N GLY A 180 1.50 1.71 27.70
CA GLY A 180 1.39 0.28 28.02
C GLY A 180 2.61 -0.60 27.77
N VAL A 181 3.72 -0.06 27.28
CA VAL A 181 5.01 -0.76 27.38
C VAL A 181 5.58 -0.43 28.75
N LYS A 182 5.55 -1.43 29.63
CA LYS A 182 6.15 -1.38 30.97
C LYS A 182 7.49 -0.66 30.92
N GLU A 183 7.55 0.46 31.63
CA GLU A 183 8.66 0.93 32.45
C GLU A 183 9.88 -0.01 32.39
N PHE A 184 10.84 0.33 31.52
CA PHE A 184 12.21 -0.09 31.74
C PHE A 184 12.79 0.93 32.71
N ASP A 185 12.78 0.53 33.97
CA ASP A 185 13.34 1.24 35.12
C ASP A 185 14.73 1.78 34.78
N ALA A 186 14.84 3.11 34.75
CA ALA A 186 16.09 3.83 34.70
C ALA A 186 16.29 4.59 36.02
N SER A 187 16.16 3.89 37.14
CA SER A 187 16.85 4.25 38.38
C SER A 187 18.35 3.94 38.26
N PHE A 188 19.05 4.65 37.36
CA PHE A 188 20.50 4.80 37.45
C PHE A 188 20.81 6.18 38.01
N GLN A 189 20.84 6.19 39.33
CA GLN A 189 21.32 7.23 40.21
C GLN A 189 22.80 7.55 39.90
N ARG A 190 23.12 8.84 39.77
CA ARG A 190 24.23 9.55 40.46
C ARG A 190 24.64 10.85 39.73
N PRO A 191 25.33 11.79 40.42
CA PRO A 191 25.42 12.03 41.87
C PRO A 191 24.48 13.14 42.36
#